data_AF-A0A8T6NZQ3-F1
#
_entry.id   AF-A0A8T6NZQ3-F1
#
_cell.length_a   1.000
_cell.length_b   1.000
_cell.length_c   1.000
_cell.angle_alpha   90.00
_cell.angle_beta   90.00
_cell.angle_gamma   90.00
#
_symmetry.space_group_name_H-M   'P 1'
#
loop_
_entity.id
_entity.type
_entity.pdbx_description
1 polymer ?
#
loop_
_entity_poly.entity_id
_entity_poly.type
_entity_poly.pdbx_seq_one_letter_code
_entity_poly.pdbx_strand_id
1 'polypeptide(L)' 'MADLSDRAGDIYQFRIWLRGISPMIWRRILVPAPTHLAAFHTIIQQAFGWDDCHLHRFHIHGCDYGVLLCQC' A
#
# COMPACT_ATOMS: atom_id res chain seq x y z
N MET A 1 -1.43 -34.95 -2.69
CA MET A 1 -0.52 -34.02 -3.39
C MET A 1 -1.40 -32.86 -3.86
N ALA A 2 -1.61 -31.86 -3.00
CA ALA A 2 -2.43 -30.70 -3.36
C ALA A 2 -1.60 -29.80 -4.25
N ASP A 3 -2.15 -29.49 -5.42
CA ASP A 3 -1.62 -28.55 -6.39
C ASP A 3 -1.31 -27.20 -5.72
N LEU A 4 -0.04 -26.80 -5.74
CA LEU A 4 0.43 -25.54 -5.20
C LEU A 4 0.14 -24.35 -6.14
N SER A 5 -0.48 -24.59 -7.31
CA SER A 5 -0.81 -23.55 -8.28
C SER A 5 -2.04 -22.72 -7.92
N ASP A 6 -2.93 -23.18 -7.02
CA ASP A 6 -4.20 -22.51 -6.69
C ASP A 6 -4.17 -21.71 -5.37
N ARG A 7 -2.98 -21.54 -4.77
CA ARG A 7 -2.77 -20.68 -3.58
C ARG A 7 -2.22 -19.30 -3.93
N ALA A 8 -2.11 -18.96 -5.21
CA ALA A 8 -1.78 -17.60 -5.63
C ALA A 8 -3.07 -16.76 -5.51
N GLY A 9 -3.37 -16.28 -4.30
CA GLY A 9 -4.45 -15.31 -4.11
C GLY A 9 -4.28 -14.12 -5.07
N ASP A 10 -5.39 -13.52 -5.48
CA ASP A 10 -5.42 -12.43 -6.46
C ASP A 10 -4.30 -11.41 -6.21
N ILE A 11 -3.68 -10.89 -7.27
CA ILE A 11 -2.62 -9.87 -7.16
C ILE A 11 -3.15 -8.55 -7.68
N TYR A 12 -3.15 -7.53 -6.82
CA TYR A 12 -3.43 -6.16 -7.21
C TYR A 12 -2.18 -5.47 -7.75
N GLN A 13 -2.34 -4.76 -8.86
CA GLN A 13 -1.29 -3.90 -9.40
C GLN A 13 -1.61 -2.43 -9.11
N PHE A 14 -0.76 -1.79 -8.31
CA PHE A 14 -0.89 -0.36 -8.01
C PHE A 14 0.12 0.48 -8.78
N ARG A 15 -0.32 1.65 -9.22
CA ARG A 15 0.53 2.73 -9.69
C ARG A 15 0.48 3.85 -8.66
N ILE A 16 1.61 4.19 -8.08
CA ILE A 16 1.72 5.18 -7.01
C ILE A 16 2.64 6.30 -7.47
N TRP A 17 2.25 7.55 -7.26
CA TRP A 17 3.05 8.72 -7.62
C TRP A 17 2.97 9.82 -6.56
N LEU A 18 4.03 10.62 -6.48
CA LEU A 18 4.08 11.78 -5.61
C LEU A 18 3.39 12.96 -6.27
N ARG A 19 2.47 13.62 -5.57
CA ARG A 19 1.76 14.80 -6.06
C ARG A 19 2.63 16.04 -5.96
N GLY A 20 2.52 16.96 -6.92
CA GLY A 20 3.19 18.27 -6.87
C GLY A 20 4.69 18.27 -7.22
N ILE A 21 5.24 17.16 -7.73
CA ILE A 21 6.65 17.04 -8.10
C ILE A 21 6.81 16.92 -9.61
N SER A 22 7.79 17.63 -10.18
CA SER A 22 8.24 17.50 -11.58
C SER A 22 9.76 17.28 -11.63
N PRO A 23 10.27 16.28 -12.38
CA PRO A 23 9.50 15.27 -13.12
C PRO A 23 8.73 14.33 -12.18
N MET A 24 7.63 13.73 -12.67
CA MET A 24 6.77 12.85 -11.87
C MET A 24 7.56 11.64 -11.34
N ILE A 25 7.64 11.51 -10.01
CA ILE A 25 8.21 10.36 -9.33
C ILE A 25 7.10 9.34 -9.08
N TRP A 26 7.25 8.11 -9.59
CA TRP A 26 6.25 7.06 -9.47
C TRP A 26 6.85 5.65 -9.36
N ARG A 27 6.04 4.69 -8.89
CA ARG A 27 6.37 3.26 -8.76
C ARG A 27 5.17 2.41 -9.19
N ARG A 28 5.45 1.22 -9.73
CA ARG A 28 4.47 0.14 -9.97
C ARG A 28 4.75 -0.98 -8.99
N ILE A 29 3.76 -1.37 -8.19
CA ILE A 29 3.90 -2.44 -7.19
C ILE A 29 2.83 -3.50 -7.39
N LEU A 30 3.21 -4.76 -7.13
CA LEU A 30 2.33 -5.92 -7.12
C LEU A 30 2.11 -6.32 -5.68
N VAL A 31 0.85 -6.45 -5.27
CA VAL A 31 0.46 -6.66 -3.88
C VAL A 31 -0.55 -7.79 -3.81
N PRO A 32 -0.34 -8.83 -3.00
CA PRO A 32 -1.34 -9.87 -2.78
C PRO A 32 -2.64 -9.27 -2.25
N ALA A 33 -3.78 -9.76 -2.72
CA ALA A 33 -5.11 -9.29 -2.33
C ALA A 33 -5.38 -9.32 -0.81
N PRO A 34 -4.90 -10.31 -0.02
CA PRO A 34 -5.10 -10.29 1.43
C PRO A 34 -4.21 -9.28 2.18
N THR A 35 -3.55 -8.34 1.50
CA THR A 35 -2.67 -7.35 2.15
C THR A 35 -3.47 -6.26 2.87
N HIS A 36 -3.25 -6.13 4.18
CA HIS A 36 -3.83 -5.04 4.99
C HIS A 36 -3.16 -3.69 4.71
N LEU A 37 -3.87 -2.58 4.96
CA LEU A 37 -3.36 -1.22 4.75
C LEU A 37 -2.06 -0.92 5.51
N ALA A 38 -1.87 -1.48 6.71
CA ALA A 38 -0.62 -1.33 7.46
C ALA A 38 0.58 -1.99 6.76
N ALA A 39 0.39 -3.17 6.15
CA ALA A 39 1.43 -3.81 5.37
C ALA A 39 1.64 -3.09 4.03
N PHE A 40 0.56 -2.60 3.41
CA PHE A 40 0.63 -1.78 2.21
C PHE A 40 1.43 -0.49 2.45
N HIS A 41 1.24 0.15 3.60
CA HIS A 41 2.06 1.28 4.04
C HIS A 41 3.56 0.94 4.05
N THR A 42 3.96 -0.16 4.69
CA THR A 42 5.36 -0.62 4.69
C THR A 42 5.90 -0.84 3.27
N ILE A 43 5.09 -1.41 2.36
CA ILE A 43 5.48 -1.59 0.95
C ILE A 43 5.73 -0.24 0.28
N ILE A 44 4.90 0.77 0.54
CA ILE A 44 5.09 2.14 0.02
C ILE A 44 6.37 2.74 0.59
N GLN A 45 6.58 2.67 1.90
CA GLN A 45 7.79 3.20 2.56
C GLN A 45 9.05 2.64 1.89
N GLN A 46 9.11 1.31 1.70
CA GLN A 46 10.24 0.66 1.03
C GLN A 46 10.38 1.04 -0.45
N ALA A 47 9.28 1.12 -1.21
CA ALA A 47 9.31 1.44 -2.63
C ALA A 47 9.84 2.86 -2.93
N PHE A 48 9.65 3.79 -1.99
CA PHE A 48 10.13 5.17 -2.08
C PHE A 48 11.41 5.43 -1.28
N GLY A 49 11.90 4.46 -0.50
CA GLY A 49 13.11 4.62 0.32
C GLY A 49 12.89 5.57 1.49
N TRP A 50 11.72 5.50 2.11
CA TRP A 50 11.34 6.29 3.27
C TRP A 50 11.44 5.45 4.56
N ASP A 51 11.72 6.13 5.68
CA ASP A 51 12.09 5.50 6.95
C ASP A 51 10.96 5.45 8.00
N ASP A 52 9.71 5.65 7.59
CA ASP A 52 8.54 5.64 8.48
C ASP A 52 8.58 6.63 9.66
N CYS A 53 9.29 7.74 9.49
CA CYS A 53 9.50 8.75 10.55
C CYS A 53 8.27 9.62 10.85
N HIS A 54 7.20 9.52 10.06
CA HIS A 54 6.03 10.39 10.17
C HIS A 54 4.73 9.59 10.15
N LEU A 55 3.71 10.13 10.83
CA LEU A 55 2.37 9.56 10.82
C LEU A 55 1.80 9.52 9.40
N HIS A 56 1.03 8.48 9.12
CA HIS A 56 0.38 8.25 7.84
C HIS A 56 -1.13 8.01 8.00
N ARG A 57 -1.85 8.22 6.89
CA ARG A 57 -3.29 8.00 6.76
C ARG A 57 -3.62 7.59 5.32
N PHE A 58 -4.52 6.63 5.18
CA PHE A 58 -5.23 6.33 3.94
C PHE A 58 -6.64 6.91 4.01
N HIS A 59 -7.00 7.75 3.05
CA HIS A 59 -8.35 8.27 2.90
C HIS A 59 -9.07 7.54 1.77
N ILE A 60 -10.08 6.74 2.10
CA ILE A 60 -10.80 5.88 1.15
C ILE A 60 -12.30 6.09 1.35
N HIS A 61 -12.99 6.54 0.30
CA HIS A 61 -14.45 6.74 0.30
C HIS A 61 -14.99 7.55 1.50
N GLY A 62 -14.27 8.60 1.93
CA GLY A 62 -14.70 9.44 3.05
C GLY A 62 -14.26 8.93 4.43
N CYS A 63 -13.65 7.75 4.52
CA CYS A 63 -13.16 7.16 5.75
C CYS A 63 -11.62 7.23 5.84
N ASP A 64 -11.12 7.46 7.05
CA ASP A 64 -9.69 7.55 7.34
C ASP A 64 -9.21 6.29 8.06
N TYR A 65 -8.12 5.71 7.56
CA TYR A 65 -7.46 4.53 8.11
C TYR A 65 -5.99 4.84 8.40
N GLY A 66 -5.46 4.48 9.57
CA GLY A 66 -4.07 4.74 9.91
C GLY A 66 -3.77 4.70 11.42
N VAL A 67 -2.59 5.18 11.81
CA VAL A 67 -2.05 5.08 13.18
C VAL A 67 -2.74 6.00 14.20
N LEU A 68 -3.69 6.83 13.77
CA LEU A 68 -4.57 7.55 14.68
C LEU A 68 -5.99 7.02 14.53
N LEU A 69 -6.34 6.09 15.43
CA LEU A 69 -7.69 5.77 15.90
C LEU A 69 -8.76 5.64 14.80
N CYS A 70 -9.11 4.41 14.39
CA CYS A 70 -10.53 4.20 14.06
C CYS A 70 -11.27 4.34 15.38
N GLN A 71 -11.80 5.53 15.66
CA GLN A 71 -13.05 5.67 16.39
C GLN A 71 -14.16 5.54 15.34
N CYS A 72 -14.22 4.34 14.80
CA CYS A 72 -15.45 3.66 14.51
C CYS A 72 -15.54 2.59 15.61
#